data_AF-X1T138-F1
#
_entry.id   AF-X1T138-F1
#
_cell.length_a   1.000
_cell.length_b   1.000
_cell.length_c   1.000
_cell.angle_alpha   90.00
_cell.angle_beta   90.00
_cell.angle_gamma   90.00
#
_symmetry.space_group_name_H-M   'P 1'
#
loop_
_entity.id
_entity.type
_entity.pdbx_description
1 polymer ?
#
loop_
_entity_poly.entity_id
_entity_poly.type
_entity_poly.pdbx_seq_one_letter_code
_entity_poly.pdbx_strand_id
1 'polypeptide(L)'
;KIKAVQEERIADTTALTRSLIIKGAKEEKLTRDETIELLMLKNYNLWEAEYIYDIEVGAASSPETPMEFRQLVESYRHAVGLDFKEVPHELLKADRKRSDLRLRLSQARAKDAPEVAQLQADLEIAEAAFRNMKAGFGL
;
A
#
# COMPACT_ATOMS: atom_id res chain seq x y z
N LYS A 1 -47.18 16.12 -27.19
CA LYS A 1 -45.89 16.67 -26.70
C LYS A 1 -45.52 15.89 -25.45
N ILE A 2 -44.55 14.97 -25.55
CA ILE A 2 -44.09 14.18 -24.40
C ILE A 2 -43.08 15.04 -23.65
N LYS A 3 -43.38 15.37 -22.39
CA LYS A 3 -42.51 16.16 -21.52
C LYS A 3 -41.40 15.22 -21.06
N ALA A 4 -40.17 15.46 -21.52
CA ALA A 4 -39.01 14.74 -21.02
C ALA A 4 -38.89 15.03 -19.53
N VAL A 5 -39.04 14.00 -18.72
CA VAL A 5 -38.69 14.04 -17.30
C VAL A 5 -37.17 13.94 -17.27
N GLN A 6 -36.51 15.05 -17.00
CA GLN A 6 -35.10 15.05 -16.62
C GLN A 6 -35.05 14.47 -15.20
N GLU A 7 -34.47 13.28 -15.07
CA GLU A 7 -34.09 12.74 -13.76
C GLU A 7 -33.04 13.66 -13.16
N GLU A 8 -33.45 14.42 -12.15
CA GLU A 8 -32.57 15.24 -11.33
C GLU A 8 -31.64 14.29 -10.56
N ARG A 9 -30.33 14.35 -10.83
CA ARG A 9 -29.31 13.63 -10.07
C ARG A 9 -29.40 14.09 -8.61
N ILE A 10 -29.98 13.25 -7.76
CA ILE A 10 -29.96 13.40 -6.31
C ILE A 10 -28.52 13.20 -5.86
N ALA A 11 -27.89 14.28 -5.40
CA ALA A 11 -26.59 14.38 -4.71
C ALA A 11 -25.72 13.10 -4.73
N ASP A 12 -24.72 13.11 -5.61
CA ASP A 12 -23.71 12.07 -5.89
C ASP A 12 -22.95 11.61 -4.63
N THR A 13 -23.60 10.83 -3.76
CA THR A 13 -22.87 9.86 -2.93
C THR A 13 -22.46 8.75 -3.89
N THR A 14 -21.17 8.73 -4.25
CA THR A 14 -20.55 7.79 -5.20
C THR A 14 -21.22 6.41 -5.20
N ALA A 15 -21.71 5.93 -6.34
CA ALA A 15 -22.46 4.66 -6.43
C ALA A 15 -21.70 3.41 -5.91
N LEU A 16 -20.38 3.49 -5.77
CA LEU A 16 -19.54 2.40 -5.28
C LEU A 16 -19.74 2.20 -3.77
N THR A 17 -20.11 1.00 -3.34
CA THR A 17 -20.11 0.61 -1.92
C THR A 17 -18.69 0.34 -1.44
N ARG A 18 -18.44 0.32 -0.11
CA ARG A 18 -17.16 -0.13 0.47
C ARG A 18 -16.69 -1.45 -0.16
N SER A 19 -17.60 -2.42 -0.28
CA SER A 19 -17.30 -3.74 -0.84
C SER A 19 -16.85 -3.67 -2.31
N LEU A 20 -17.46 -2.79 -3.12
CA LEU A 20 -17.07 -2.60 -4.53
C LEU A 20 -15.72 -1.90 -4.65
N ILE A 21 -15.45 -0.90 -3.81
CA ILE A 21 -14.16 -0.20 -3.73
C ILE A 21 -13.05 -1.20 -3.40
N ILE A 22 -13.23 -1.98 -2.34
CA ILE A 22 -12.27 -3.01 -1.91
C ILE A 22 -12.08 -4.09 -2.99
N LYS A 23 -13.16 -4.52 -3.65
CA LYS A 23 -13.05 -5.49 -4.75
C LYS A 23 -12.22 -4.95 -5.91
N GLY A 24 -12.44 -3.69 -6.31
CA GLY A 24 -11.65 -3.03 -7.35
C GLY A 24 -10.17 -2.94 -7.00
N ALA A 25 -9.86 -2.65 -5.73
CA ALA A 25 -8.48 -2.64 -5.23
C ALA A 25 -7.82 -4.03 -5.25
N LYS A 26 -8.52 -5.08 -4.82
CA LYS A 26 -8.03 -6.48 -4.87
C LYS A 26 -7.80 -6.99 -6.29
N GLU A 27 -8.58 -6.51 -7.25
CA GLU A 27 -8.44 -6.84 -8.68
C GLU A 27 -7.44 -5.93 -9.41
N GLU A 28 -6.66 -5.12 -8.68
CA GLU A 28 -5.67 -4.17 -9.21
C GLU A 28 -6.27 -3.15 -10.21
N LYS A 29 -7.58 -2.88 -10.09
CA LYS A 29 -8.29 -1.87 -10.88
C LYS A 29 -8.26 -0.49 -10.25
N LEU A 30 -7.90 -0.41 -8.97
CA LEU A 30 -7.71 0.83 -8.22
C LEU A 30 -6.34 0.78 -7.55
N THR A 31 -5.60 1.88 -7.64
CA THR A 31 -4.38 2.08 -6.85
C THR A 31 -4.73 2.28 -5.37
N ARG A 32 -3.73 2.17 -4.49
CA ARG A 32 -3.91 2.43 -3.05
C ARG A 32 -4.52 3.81 -2.80
N ASP A 33 -3.97 4.85 -3.43
CA ASP A 33 -4.37 6.23 -3.21
C ASP A 33 -5.81 6.47 -3.70
N GLU A 34 -6.17 5.98 -4.89
CA GLU A 34 -7.54 6.03 -5.41
C GLU A 34 -8.52 5.28 -4.48
N THR A 35 -8.09 4.15 -3.91
CA THR A 35 -8.92 3.38 -2.98
C THR A 35 -9.16 4.16 -1.69
N ILE A 36 -8.13 4.79 -1.13
CA ILE A 36 -8.22 5.62 0.08
C ILE A 36 -9.13 6.82 -0.17
N GLU A 37 -8.96 7.54 -1.28
CA GLU A 37 -9.81 8.68 -1.63
C GLU A 37 -11.29 8.27 -1.75
N LEU A 38 -11.58 7.15 -2.41
CA LEU A 38 -12.93 6.63 -2.54
C LEU A 38 -13.54 6.21 -1.19
N LEU A 39 -12.74 5.68 -0.28
CA LEU A 39 -13.16 5.37 1.09
C LEU A 39 -13.41 6.66 1.89
N MET A 40 -12.58 7.70 1.73
CA MET A 40 -12.81 8.97 2.41
C MET A 40 -14.11 9.66 1.98
N LEU A 41 -14.48 9.53 0.69
CA LEU A 41 -15.79 9.96 0.19
C LEU A 41 -16.98 9.18 0.82
N LYS A 42 -16.73 8.10 1.57
CA LYS A 42 -17.72 7.35 2.37
C LYS A 42 -17.79 7.78 3.82
N ASN A 43 -17.23 8.93 4.17
CA ASN A 43 -17.13 9.45 5.53
C ASN A 43 -16.20 8.63 6.44
N TYR A 44 -15.27 7.84 5.86
CA TYR A 44 -14.12 7.36 6.61
C TYR A 44 -13.09 8.50 6.70
N ASN A 45 -12.51 8.73 7.86
CA ASN A 45 -11.34 9.60 7.93
C ASN A 45 -10.13 8.92 7.26
N LEU A 46 -9.06 9.68 6.99
CA LEU A 46 -7.87 9.16 6.30
C LEU A 46 -7.34 7.88 6.97
N TRP A 47 -7.19 7.90 8.29
CA TRP A 47 -6.71 6.76 9.05
C TRP A 47 -7.64 5.54 8.93
N GLU A 48 -8.95 5.73 9.03
CA GLU A 48 -9.94 4.65 8.85
C GLU A 48 -9.89 4.04 7.45
N ALA A 49 -9.75 4.88 6.43
CA ALA A 49 -9.64 4.46 5.03
C ALA A 49 -8.36 3.64 4.79
N GLU A 50 -7.23 4.10 5.32
CA GLU A 50 -5.96 3.38 5.28
C GLU A 50 -6.03 2.04 6.01
N TYR A 51 -6.61 2.03 7.21
CA TYR A 51 -6.80 0.80 7.97
C TYR A 51 -7.69 -0.20 7.22
N ILE A 52 -8.80 0.25 6.64
CA ILE A 52 -9.69 -0.59 5.83
C ILE A 52 -8.94 -1.18 4.62
N TYR A 53 -8.15 -0.38 3.93
CA TYR A 53 -7.33 -0.86 2.81
C TYR A 53 -6.33 -1.92 3.28
N ASP A 54 -5.60 -1.63 4.35
CA ASP A 54 -4.55 -2.51 4.87
C ASP A 54 -5.12 -3.85 5.36
N ILE A 55 -6.30 -3.89 5.99
CA ILE A 55 -6.89 -5.17 6.44
C ILE A 55 -7.63 -5.93 5.34
N GLU A 56 -8.24 -5.24 4.38
CA GLU A 56 -9.05 -5.91 3.36
C GLU A 56 -8.18 -6.30 2.19
N VAL A 57 -7.37 -5.38 1.68
CA VAL A 57 -6.54 -5.53 0.49
C VAL A 57 -5.13 -5.96 0.87
N GLY A 58 -4.52 -5.29 1.86
CA GLY A 58 -3.16 -5.56 2.32
C GLY A 58 -3.02 -6.90 3.07
N ALA A 59 -3.97 -7.27 3.93
CA ALA A 59 -3.91 -8.48 4.74
C ALA A 59 -4.34 -9.76 3.99
N ALA A 60 -4.64 -9.66 2.69
CA ALA A 60 -4.74 -10.84 1.83
C ALA A 60 -3.38 -11.55 1.68
N SER A 61 -2.26 -10.88 2.01
CA SER A 61 -0.92 -11.45 2.10
C SER A 61 -0.35 -11.29 3.51
N SER A 62 0.36 -12.32 3.98
CA SER A 62 1.21 -12.18 5.18
C SER A 62 2.27 -11.11 4.90
N PRO A 63 2.70 -10.31 5.89
CA PRO A 63 3.74 -9.32 5.69
C PRO A 63 4.96 -9.94 5.01
N GLU A 64 5.36 -9.40 3.85
CA GLU A 64 6.46 -9.96 3.06
C GLU A 64 7.81 -9.32 3.42
N THR A 65 7.75 -8.20 4.14
CA THR A 65 8.92 -7.41 4.53
C THR A 65 8.90 -7.04 6.02
N PRO A 66 10.07 -6.80 6.64
CA PRO A 66 10.15 -6.35 8.03
C PRO A 66 9.37 -5.06 8.31
N MET A 67 9.32 -4.11 7.35
CA MET A 67 8.57 -2.88 7.54
C MET A 67 7.06 -3.06 7.45
N GLU A 68 6.56 -3.97 6.62
CA GLU A 68 5.13 -4.34 6.63
C GLU A 68 4.74 -5.00 7.95
N PHE A 69 5.60 -5.87 8.47
CA PHE A 69 5.36 -6.46 9.79
C PHE A 69 5.34 -5.38 10.87
N ARG A 70 6.24 -4.40 10.80
CA ARG A 70 6.21 -3.25 11.70
C ARG A 70 4.93 -2.45 11.54
N GLN A 71 4.48 -2.14 10.32
CA GLN A 71 3.23 -1.43 10.07
C GLN A 71 2.06 -2.14 10.75
N LEU A 72 1.97 -3.47 10.62
CA LEU A 72 0.94 -4.26 11.29
C LEU A 72 0.98 -4.09 12.82
N VAL A 73 2.18 -4.12 13.40
CA VAL A 73 2.38 -3.91 14.85
C VAL A 73 1.99 -2.49 15.28
N GLU A 74 2.41 -1.46 14.54
CA GLU A 74 2.11 -0.07 14.86
C GLU A 74 0.60 0.22 14.69
N SER A 75 -0.05 -0.33 13.67
CA SER A 75 -1.52 -0.26 13.51
C SER A 75 -2.26 -0.93 14.66
N TYR A 76 -1.78 -2.09 15.14
CA TYR A 76 -2.34 -2.72 16.33
C TYR A 76 -2.18 -1.82 17.56
N ARG A 77 -0.98 -1.27 17.80
CA ARG A 77 -0.72 -0.36 18.94
C ARG A 77 -1.64 0.84 18.91
N HIS A 78 -1.83 1.47 17.73
CA HIS A 78 -2.77 2.56 17.57
C HIS A 78 -4.21 2.14 17.92
N ALA A 79 -4.66 0.98 17.44
CA ALA A 79 -6.02 0.48 17.70
C ALA A 79 -6.32 0.23 19.19
N VAL A 80 -5.29 -0.15 19.97
CA VAL A 80 -5.45 -0.37 21.42
C VAL A 80 -5.05 0.83 22.28
N GLY A 81 -4.82 2.00 21.67
CA GLY A 81 -4.49 3.25 22.38
C GLY A 81 -3.08 3.28 22.99
N LEU A 82 -2.16 2.45 22.49
CA LEU A 82 -0.76 2.50 22.85
C LEU A 82 -0.01 3.53 21.99
N ASP A 83 1.13 4.01 22.51
CA ASP A 83 2.05 4.83 21.74
C ASP A 83 2.52 4.08 20.49
N PHE A 84 2.42 4.72 19.33
CA PHE A 84 2.68 4.12 18.03
C PHE A 84 3.48 5.09 17.14
N LYS A 85 4.19 4.53 16.17
CA LYS A 85 4.88 5.30 15.14
C LYS A 85 4.26 5.01 13.79
N GLU A 86 3.83 6.07 13.10
CA GLU A 86 3.38 5.95 11.72
C GLU A 86 4.53 5.45 10.83
N VAL A 87 4.28 4.38 10.07
CA VAL A 87 5.23 3.85 9.10
C VAL A 87 4.90 4.44 7.74
N PRO A 88 5.74 5.32 7.17
CA PRO A 88 5.42 5.99 5.91
C PRO A 88 5.31 5.00 4.76
N HIS A 89 4.35 5.24 3.86
CA HIS A 89 4.09 4.37 2.73
C HIS A 89 5.31 4.22 1.79
N GLU A 90 6.07 5.29 1.59
CA GLU A 90 7.29 5.27 0.78
C GLU A 90 8.39 4.39 1.40
N LEU A 91 8.43 4.27 2.72
CA LEU A 91 9.37 3.37 3.41
C LEU A 91 8.98 1.89 3.20
N LEU A 92 7.68 1.58 3.18
CA LEU A 92 7.17 0.24 2.86
C LEU A 92 7.50 -0.15 1.42
N LYS A 93 7.25 0.74 0.45
CA LYS A 93 7.62 0.55 -0.96
C LYS A 93 9.12 0.31 -1.12
N ALA A 94 9.95 1.09 -0.42
CA ALA A 94 11.40 0.92 -0.46
C ALA A 94 11.84 -0.44 0.12
N ASP A 95 11.19 -0.93 1.19
CA ASP A 95 11.47 -2.26 1.75
C ASP A 95 11.10 -3.40 0.79
N ARG A 96 9.93 -3.30 0.15
CA ARG A 96 9.50 -4.24 -0.90
C ARG A 96 10.50 -4.29 -2.04
N LYS A 97 10.86 -3.12 -2.57
CA LYS A 97 11.82 -3.01 -3.69
C LYS A 97 13.14 -3.70 -3.39
N ARG A 98 13.74 -3.48 -2.21
CA ARG A 98 15.01 -4.15 -1.86
C ARG A 98 14.84 -5.66 -1.66
N SER A 99 13.69 -6.09 -1.13
CA SER A 99 13.40 -7.51 -0.90
C SER A 99 13.23 -8.25 -2.23
N ASP A 100 12.52 -7.65 -3.19
CA ASP A 100 12.41 -8.14 -4.56
C ASP A 100 13.77 -8.22 -5.26
N LEU A 101 14.58 -7.17 -5.15
CA LEU A 101 15.92 -7.15 -5.74
C LEU A 101 16.83 -8.24 -5.13
N ARG A 102 16.74 -8.49 -3.82
CA ARG A 102 17.47 -9.61 -3.18
C ARG A 102 17.03 -10.96 -3.73
N LEU A 103 15.72 -11.17 -3.90
CA LEU A 103 15.18 -12.41 -4.45
C LEU A 103 15.65 -12.61 -5.90
N ARG A 104 15.51 -11.59 -6.74
CA ARG A 104 15.96 -11.61 -8.15
C ARG A 104 17.46 -11.86 -8.25
N LEU A 105 18.27 -11.17 -7.44
CA LEU A 105 19.72 -11.37 -7.41
C LEU A 105 20.08 -12.80 -6.99
N SER A 106 19.41 -13.35 -5.98
CA SER A 106 19.62 -14.74 -5.56
C SER A 106 19.31 -15.72 -6.68
N GLN A 107 18.21 -15.52 -7.40
CA GLN A 107 17.81 -16.37 -8.53
C GLN A 107 18.76 -16.22 -9.72
N ALA A 108 19.20 -15.00 -10.02
CA ALA A 108 20.15 -14.71 -11.09
C ALA A 108 21.52 -15.34 -10.80
N ARG A 109 22.00 -15.26 -9.55
CA ARG A 109 23.23 -15.93 -9.09
C ARG A 109 23.13 -17.45 -9.18
N ALA A 110 21.99 -18.02 -8.82
CA ALA A 110 21.78 -19.47 -8.94
C ALA A 110 21.76 -19.97 -10.40
N LYS A 111 21.55 -19.08 -11.36
CA LYS A 111 21.49 -19.37 -12.80
C LYS A 111 22.70 -18.84 -13.58
N ASP A 112 23.71 -18.28 -12.90
CA ASP A 112 24.84 -17.58 -13.53
C ASP A 112 24.42 -16.57 -14.60
N ALA A 113 23.31 -15.85 -14.35
CA ALA A 113 22.73 -14.95 -15.33
C ALA A 113 23.60 -13.69 -15.54
N PRO A 114 23.65 -13.12 -16.76
CA PRO A 114 24.48 -11.95 -17.06
C PRO A 114 24.02 -10.68 -16.32
N GLU A 115 22.78 -10.64 -15.86
CA GLU A 115 22.18 -9.51 -15.13
C GLU A 115 22.60 -9.40 -13.65
N VAL A 116 23.39 -10.35 -13.13
CA VAL A 116 23.83 -10.35 -11.72
C VAL A 116 24.52 -9.04 -11.33
N ALA A 117 25.38 -8.50 -12.19
CA ALA A 117 26.10 -7.25 -11.91
C ALA A 117 25.16 -6.05 -11.78
N GLN A 118 24.15 -5.96 -12.65
CA GLN A 118 23.17 -4.89 -12.63
C GLN A 118 22.25 -4.99 -11.40
N LEU A 119 21.72 -6.19 -11.13
CA LEU A 119 20.85 -6.42 -9.96
C LEU A 119 21.58 -6.14 -8.64
N GLN A 120 22.88 -6.42 -8.58
CA GLN A 120 23.68 -6.10 -7.41
C GLN A 120 23.83 -4.59 -7.20
N ALA A 121 24.14 -3.82 -8.25
CA ALA A 121 24.21 -2.36 -8.17
C ALA A 121 22.85 -1.75 -7.79
N ASP A 122 21.75 -2.21 -8.39
CA ASP A 122 20.41 -1.74 -8.08
C ASP A 122 20.02 -2.02 -6.62
N LEU A 123 20.41 -3.19 -6.10
CA LEU A 123 20.19 -3.55 -4.71
C LEU A 123 20.97 -2.62 -3.76
N GLU A 124 22.24 -2.34 -4.03
CA GLU A 124 23.05 -1.45 -3.21
C GLU A 124 22.44 -0.04 -3.13
N ILE A 125 21.96 0.49 -4.25
CA ILE A 125 21.25 1.79 -4.30
C ILE A 125 19.96 1.73 -3.47
N ALA A 126 19.16 0.67 -3.62
CA ALA A 126 17.92 0.51 -2.89
C ALA A 126 18.13 0.37 -1.37
N GLU A 127 19.18 -0.34 -0.95
CA GLU A 127 19.54 -0.48 0.47
C GLU A 127 20.00 0.85 1.08
N ALA A 128 20.81 1.62 0.35
CA ALA A 128 21.24 2.95 0.80
C ALA A 128 20.05 3.91 0.93
N ALA A 129 19.16 3.94 -0.08
CA ALA A 129 17.95 4.75 -0.05
C ALA A 129 17.05 4.38 1.13
N PHE A 130 16.78 3.09 1.33
CA PHE A 130 15.98 2.61 2.46
C PHE A 130 16.60 3.01 3.80
N ARG A 131 17.91 2.86 3.98
CA ARG A 131 18.61 3.21 5.22
C ARG A 131 18.46 4.70 5.54
N ASN A 132 18.62 5.55 4.53
CA ASN A 132 18.48 7.00 4.68
C ASN A 132 17.04 7.39 5.03
N MET A 133 16.06 6.80 4.34
CA MET A 133 14.63 7.02 4.65
C MET A 133 14.31 6.60 6.08
N LYS A 134 14.70 5.38 6.46
CA LYS A 134 14.46 4.83 7.80
C LYS A 134 15.03 5.73 8.90
N ALA A 135 16.26 6.22 8.72
CA ALA A 135 16.88 7.17 9.64
C ALA A 135 16.12 8.51 9.71
N GLY A 136 15.65 9.02 8.56
CA GLY A 136 14.86 10.25 8.49
C GLY A 136 13.54 10.18 9.26
N PHE A 137 12.94 8.99 9.40
CA PHE A 137 11.70 8.78 10.15
C PHE A 137 11.93 8.37 11.62
N GLY A 138 13.18 8.29 12.09
CA GLY A 138 13.48 7.87 13.47
C GLY A 138 13.03 6.43 13.77
N LEU A 139 13.11 5.56 12.76
CA LEU A 139 12.68 4.16 12.77
C LEU A 139 13.84 3.17 12.79
#